data_AF-A0A3D4QWI8-F1
#
_entry.id   AF-A0A3D4QWI8-F1
#
_cell.length_a   1.000
_cell.length_b   1.000
_cell.length_c   1.000
_cell.angle_alpha   90.00
_cell.angle_beta   90.00
_cell.angle_gamma   90.00
#
_symmetry.space_group_name_H-M   'P 1'
#
loop_
_entity.id
_entity.type
_entity.pdbx_description
1 polymer ?
#
loop_
_entity_poly.entity_id
_entity_poly.type
_entity_poly.pdbx_seq_one_letter_code
_entity_poly.pdbx_strand_id
1 'polypeptide(L)'
;MSNEYGKSDQTFLRSYNKKKIRSILRDEGSCSRVDLSAKANLDKKTITNIINEMLADGEVIVVSKSNDGVGRPKENLALNGEYQHCIGLDAGGTHVSGVIIDYSEKVLCDHSIDIASMSSDILMQLCNFIIEELLNKSGFTIDRIDKIGIAFPGYIDSKTGEARLTENIKGWRNLPLADLFR
;
A
#
# COMPACT_ATOMS: atom_id res chain seq x y z
N MET A 1 -0.53 -30.79 26.99
CA MET A 1 0.24 -29.68 26.39
C MET A 1 0.41 -30.01 24.92
N SER A 2 -0.50 -29.52 24.08
CA SER A 2 -0.61 -29.91 22.67
C SER A 2 -0.70 -28.67 21.79
N ASN A 3 0.42 -28.35 21.15
CA ASN A 3 0.53 -27.87 19.77
C ASN A 3 -0.34 -26.69 19.28
N GLU A 4 -0.39 -25.57 20.01
CA GLU A 4 -0.96 -24.31 19.48
C GLU A 4 0.03 -23.47 18.66
N TYR A 5 1.34 -23.71 18.78
CA TYR A 5 2.40 -22.91 18.14
C TYR A 5 2.60 -23.18 16.63
N GLY A 6 2.11 -24.29 16.08
CA GLY A 6 2.46 -24.70 14.71
C GLY A 6 1.74 -23.95 13.57
N LYS A 7 0.49 -23.50 13.80
CA LYS A 7 -0.37 -22.95 12.74
C LYS A 7 -0.25 -21.42 12.63
N SER A 8 -0.08 -20.74 13.76
CA SER A 8 0.19 -19.29 13.84
C SER A 8 1.52 -18.95 13.16
N ASP A 9 2.55 -19.75 13.41
CA ASP A 9 3.91 -19.50 12.93
C ASP A 9 4.03 -19.71 11.42
N GLN A 10 3.37 -20.75 10.88
CA GLN A 10 3.33 -20.97 9.43
C GLN A 10 2.53 -19.90 8.69
N THR A 11 1.40 -19.46 9.26
CA THR A 11 0.58 -18.40 8.65
C THR A 11 1.33 -17.07 8.69
N PHE A 12 1.98 -16.76 9.80
CA PHE A 12 2.83 -15.57 9.94
C PHE A 12 4.01 -15.61 8.97
N LEU A 13 4.75 -16.72 8.91
CA LEU A 13 5.90 -16.86 8.01
C LEU A 13 5.49 -16.74 6.54
N ARG A 14 4.34 -17.31 6.17
CA ARG A 14 3.79 -17.18 4.81
C ARG A 14 3.44 -15.73 4.49
N SER A 15 2.76 -15.02 5.40
CA SER A 15 2.44 -13.60 5.24
C SER A 15 3.70 -12.73 5.14
N TYR A 16 4.71 -13.02 5.97
CA TYR A 16 6.00 -12.35 5.92
C TYR A 16 6.72 -12.57 4.58
N ASN A 17 6.75 -13.81 4.10
CA ASN A 17 7.37 -14.14 2.82
C ASN A 17 6.62 -13.49 1.63
N LYS A 18 5.27 -13.46 1.64
CA LYS A 18 4.48 -12.71 0.65
C LYS A 18 4.86 -11.22 0.64
N LYS A 19 4.96 -10.58 1.82
CA LYS A 19 5.39 -9.17 1.93
C LYS A 19 6.80 -8.95 1.37
N LYS A 20 7.74 -9.85 1.67
CA LYS A 20 9.12 -9.78 1.15
C LYS A 20 9.16 -9.90 -0.38
N ILE A 21 8.42 -10.85 -0.95
CA ILE A 21 8.31 -11.03 -2.40
C ILE A 21 7.70 -9.78 -3.06
N ARG A 22 6.64 -9.22 -2.47
CA ARG A 22 6.02 -7.98 -2.97
C ARG A 22 7.02 -6.82 -2.99
N SER A 23 7.79 -6.62 -1.91
CA SER A 23 8.84 -5.59 -1.87
C SER A 23 9.85 -5.76 -3.01
N ILE A 24 10.34 -6.99 -3.23
CA ILE A 24 11.30 -7.24 -4.31
C ILE A 24 10.68 -6.98 -5.68
N LEU A 25 9.45 -7.44 -5.93
CA LEU A 25 8.77 -7.17 -7.20
C LEU A 25 8.51 -5.68 -7.43
N ARG A 26 8.25 -4.92 -6.36
CA ARG A 26 8.12 -3.47 -6.41
C ARG A 26 9.43 -2.80 -6.82
N ASP A 27 10.53 -3.15 -6.14
CA ASP A 27 11.84 -2.52 -6.35
C ASP A 27 12.43 -2.86 -7.73
N GLU A 28 12.23 -4.09 -8.20
CA GLU A 28 12.76 -4.56 -9.50
C GLU A 28 11.83 -4.26 -10.68
N GLY A 29 10.56 -3.93 -10.42
CA GLY A 29 9.49 -3.82 -11.41
C GLY A 29 9.03 -5.17 -11.98
N SER A 30 9.97 -6.02 -12.44
CA SER A 30 9.68 -7.41 -12.80
C SER A 30 10.91 -8.31 -12.67
N CYS A 31 10.71 -9.57 -12.30
CA CYS A 31 11.80 -10.55 -12.27
C CYS A 31 11.32 -12.01 -12.34
N SER A 32 12.25 -12.95 -12.55
CA SER A 32 11.93 -14.37 -12.62
C SER A 32 11.84 -15.02 -11.23
N ARG A 33 11.23 -16.21 -11.13
CA ARG A 33 11.21 -17.00 -9.88
C ARG A 33 12.62 -17.33 -9.36
N VAL A 34 13.61 -17.46 -10.25
CA VAL A 34 15.00 -17.73 -9.85
C VAL A 34 15.61 -16.50 -9.19
N ASP A 35 15.37 -15.32 -9.75
CA ASP A 35 15.86 -14.06 -9.18
C ASP A 35 15.18 -13.77 -7.84
N LEU A 36 13.86 -14.01 -7.75
CA LEU A 36 13.12 -13.92 -6.50
C LEU A 36 13.67 -14.85 -5.42
N SER A 37 14.00 -16.10 -5.76
CA SER A 37 14.60 -17.06 -4.82
C SER A 37 15.94 -16.55 -4.28
N ALA A 38 16.80 -16.01 -5.16
CA ALA A 38 18.08 -15.46 -4.77
C ALA A 38 17.92 -14.20 -3.89
N LYS A 39 17.13 -13.21 -4.32
CA LYS A 39 16.93 -11.94 -3.61
C LYS A 39 16.16 -12.11 -2.30
N ALA A 40 15.16 -12.98 -2.27
CA ALA A 40 14.40 -13.27 -1.05
C ALA A 40 15.15 -14.20 -0.09
N ASN A 41 16.25 -14.84 -0.51
CA ASN A 41 16.93 -15.90 0.22
C ASN A 41 15.95 -17.01 0.66
N LEU A 42 15.13 -17.47 -0.29
CA LEU A 42 14.14 -18.52 -0.09
C LEU A 42 14.37 -19.65 -1.09
N ASP A 43 14.09 -20.88 -0.70
CA ASP A 43 14.21 -22.02 -1.61
C ASP A 43 13.19 -21.95 -2.77
N LYS A 44 13.49 -22.67 -3.85
CA LYS A 44 12.70 -22.67 -5.08
C LYS A 44 11.27 -23.17 -4.88
N LYS A 45 11.05 -24.13 -3.98
CA LYS A 45 9.72 -24.71 -3.71
C LYS A 45 8.85 -23.68 -2.99
N THR A 46 9.40 -22.99 -2.00
CA THR A 46 8.75 -21.91 -1.25
C THR A 46 8.34 -20.77 -2.18
N ILE A 47 9.25 -20.26 -3.02
CA ILE A 47 8.93 -19.22 -4.01
C ILE A 47 7.84 -19.68 -4.97
N THR A 48 7.93 -20.89 -5.51
CA THR A 48 6.95 -21.42 -6.46
C THR A 48 5.55 -21.47 -5.85
N ASN A 49 5.43 -21.97 -4.62
CA ASN A 49 4.14 -22.06 -3.93
C ASN A 49 3.52 -20.69 -3.67
N ILE A 50 4.32 -19.72 -3.19
CA ILE A 50 3.81 -18.38 -2.89
C ILE A 50 3.44 -17.63 -4.17
N ILE A 51 4.27 -17.71 -5.21
CA ILE A 51 3.98 -17.04 -6.48
C ILE A 51 2.74 -17.64 -7.15
N ASN A 52 2.55 -18.96 -7.11
CA ASN A 52 1.35 -19.57 -7.69
C ASN A 52 0.08 -19.14 -6.96
N GLU A 53 0.15 -18.95 -5.65
CA GLU A 53 -0.95 -18.37 -4.87
C GLU A 53 -1.20 -16.91 -5.28
N MET A 54 -0.16 -16.06 -5.31
CA MET A 54 -0.29 -14.66 -5.72
C MET A 54 -0.79 -14.50 -7.17
N LEU A 55 -0.43 -15.41 -8.08
CA LEU A 55 -0.97 -15.47 -9.44
C LEU A 55 -2.44 -15.86 -9.45
N ALA A 56 -2.84 -16.83 -8.61
CA ALA A 56 -4.23 -17.26 -8.50
C ALA A 56 -5.12 -16.17 -7.89
N ASP A 57 -4.58 -15.41 -6.93
CA ASP A 57 -5.23 -14.26 -6.29
C ASP A 57 -5.28 -13.03 -7.23
N GLY A 58 -4.42 -12.98 -8.27
CA GLY A 58 -4.29 -11.85 -9.18
C GLY A 58 -3.39 -10.71 -8.68
N GLU A 59 -2.71 -10.91 -7.54
CA GLU A 59 -1.72 -9.98 -6.97
C GLU A 59 -0.50 -9.79 -7.90
N VAL A 60 -0.14 -10.86 -8.62
CA VAL A 60 1.02 -10.94 -9.52
C VAL A 60 0.55 -11.35 -10.90
N ILE A 61 1.22 -10.83 -11.94
CA ILE A 61 0.96 -11.17 -13.34
C ILE A 61 2.26 -11.54 -14.06
N VAL A 62 2.13 -12.31 -15.15
CA VAL A 62 3.24 -12.59 -16.06
C VAL A 62 3.29 -11.48 -17.11
N VAL A 63 4.35 -10.67 -17.11
CA VAL A 63 4.50 -9.52 -18.03
C VAL A 63 5.29 -9.86 -19.29
N SER A 64 6.13 -10.89 -19.25
CA SER A 64 6.81 -11.41 -20.43
C SER A 64 7.29 -12.84 -20.23
N LYS A 65 7.56 -13.53 -21.34
CA LYS A 65 8.26 -14.82 -21.37
C LYS A 65 9.54 -14.62 -22.17
N SER A 66 10.70 -14.78 -21.53
CA SER A 66 11.96 -14.77 -22.24
C SER A 66 12.32 -16.18 -22.73
N ASN A 67 12.68 -16.27 -24.01
CA ASN A 67 13.22 -17.47 -24.65
C ASN A 67 14.76 -17.43 -24.72
N ASP A 68 15.39 -16.48 -24.04
CA ASP A 68 16.83 -16.22 -24.16
C ASP A 68 17.62 -17.29 -23.40
N GLY A 69 17.91 -18.40 -24.09
CA GLY A 69 18.80 -19.48 -23.64
C GLY A 69 18.32 -20.89 -23.94
N VAL A 70 19.18 -21.89 -23.66
CA VAL A 70 18.81 -23.31 -23.67
C VAL A 70 18.13 -23.65 -22.35
N GLY A 71 16.82 -23.88 -22.37
CA GLY A 71 16.03 -24.24 -21.18
C GLY A 71 14.55 -23.91 -21.32
N ARG A 72 13.77 -24.17 -20.25
CA ARG A 72 12.35 -23.78 -20.20
C ARG A 72 12.25 -22.24 -20.16
N PRO A 73 11.35 -21.62 -20.96
CA PRO A 73 11.16 -20.18 -20.97
C PRO A 73 10.97 -19.62 -19.56
N LYS A 74 11.62 -18.50 -19.25
CA LYS A 74 11.49 -17.85 -17.94
C LYS A 74 10.34 -16.86 -18.00
N GLU A 75 9.40 -16.99 -17.08
CA GLU A 75 8.35 -16.00 -16.86
C GLU A 75 8.91 -14.86 -16.02
N ASN A 76 8.79 -13.64 -16.53
CA ASN A 76 8.98 -12.43 -15.74
C ASN A 76 7.66 -12.06 -15.09
N LEU A 77 7.72 -11.91 -13.78
CA LEU A 77 6.58 -11.65 -12.91
C LEU A 77 6.65 -10.20 -12.43
N ALA A 78 5.51 -9.53 -12.37
CA ALA A 78 5.38 -8.18 -11.82
C ALA A 78 4.15 -8.11 -10.90
N LEU A 79 4.10 -7.09 -10.05
CA LEU A 79 2.87 -6.76 -9.34
C LEU A 79 1.81 -6.30 -10.34
N ASN A 80 0.58 -6.75 -10.13
CA ASN A 80 -0.55 -6.29 -10.91
C ASN A 80 -1.03 -4.95 -10.35
N GLY A 81 -0.73 -3.83 -11.03
CA GLY A 81 -1.14 -2.49 -10.58
C GLY A 81 -2.65 -2.39 -10.33
N GLU A 82 -3.45 -3.00 -11.21
CA GLU A 82 -4.92 -3.00 -11.13
C GLU A 82 -5.49 -3.84 -9.98
N TYR A 83 -4.64 -4.60 -9.26
CA TYR A 83 -5.11 -5.47 -8.19
C TYR A 83 -5.74 -4.68 -7.04
N GLN A 84 -5.18 -3.52 -6.69
CA GLN A 84 -5.73 -2.60 -5.70
C GLN A 84 -5.33 -1.16 -6.02
N HIS A 85 -6.21 -0.23 -5.68
CA HIS A 85 -5.91 1.20 -5.68
C HIS A 85 -6.08 1.77 -4.28
N CYS A 86 -5.21 2.69 -3.88
CA CYS A 86 -5.26 3.32 -2.57
C CYS A 86 -5.14 4.83 -2.70
N ILE A 87 -5.82 5.56 -1.82
CA ILE A 87 -5.54 6.98 -1.59
C ILE A 87 -4.60 7.10 -0.39
N GLY A 88 -3.51 7.85 -0.54
CA GLY A 88 -2.68 8.30 0.56
C GLY A 88 -2.87 9.80 0.77
N LEU A 89 -3.08 10.21 2.02
CA LEU A 89 -3.15 11.61 2.43
C LEU A 89 -1.97 11.96 3.33
N ASP A 90 -1.41 13.15 3.15
CA ASP A 90 -0.47 13.76 4.09
C ASP A 90 -1.09 15.05 4.62
N ALA A 91 -1.42 15.05 5.92
CA ALA A 91 -2.11 16.13 6.59
C ALA A 91 -1.16 16.88 7.52
N GLY A 92 -0.52 17.93 6.99
CA GLY A 92 0.42 18.79 7.72
C GLY A 92 -0.21 20.10 8.21
N GLY A 93 0.52 20.82 9.08
CA GLY A 93 0.08 22.14 9.57
C GLY A 93 0.19 23.26 8.54
N THR A 94 0.92 23.04 7.44
CA THR A 94 1.19 24.03 6.39
C THR A 94 0.73 23.61 4.99
N HIS A 95 0.35 22.34 4.82
CA HIS A 95 -0.14 21.82 3.55
C HIS A 95 -0.95 20.55 3.80
N VAL A 96 -1.86 20.25 2.88
CA VAL A 96 -2.50 18.93 2.77
C VAL A 96 -2.27 18.45 1.36
N SER A 97 -1.78 17.21 1.23
CA SER A 97 -1.59 16.58 -0.06
C SER A 97 -2.20 15.20 -0.08
N GLY A 98 -2.41 14.68 -1.29
CA GLY A 98 -2.83 13.32 -1.47
C GLY A 98 -2.41 12.74 -2.81
N VAL A 99 -2.41 11.42 -2.87
CA VAL A 99 -2.07 10.63 -4.05
C VAL A 99 -3.04 9.47 -4.21
N ILE A 100 -3.36 9.10 -5.44
CA ILE A 100 -3.86 7.76 -5.79
C ILE A 100 -2.65 6.93 -6.24
N ILE A 101 -2.48 5.77 -5.64
CA ILE A 101 -1.46 4.79 -6.01
C ILE A 101 -2.09 3.46 -6.42
N ASP A 102 -1.40 2.73 -7.28
CA ASP A 102 -1.73 1.35 -7.61
C ASP A 102 -1.08 0.34 -6.64
N TYR A 103 -1.32 -0.97 -6.82
CA TYR A 103 -0.76 -2.00 -5.95
C TYR A 103 0.78 -2.07 -6.00
N SER A 104 1.37 -1.60 -7.11
CA SER A 104 2.81 -1.46 -7.28
C SER A 104 3.38 -0.18 -6.65
N GLU A 105 2.57 0.60 -5.92
CA GLU A 105 2.91 1.89 -5.30
C GLU A 105 3.29 2.98 -6.32
N LYS A 106 2.86 2.81 -7.58
CA LYS A 106 3.02 3.85 -8.59
C LYS A 106 1.96 4.92 -8.36
N VAL A 107 2.39 6.18 -8.29
CA VAL A 107 1.49 7.34 -8.27
C VAL A 107 0.78 7.46 -9.61
N LEU A 108 -0.55 7.34 -9.58
CA LEU A 108 -1.44 7.50 -10.72
C LEU A 108 -1.95 8.94 -10.84
N CYS A 109 -2.18 9.59 -9.70
CA CYS A 109 -2.64 10.97 -9.62
C CYS A 109 -2.24 11.57 -8.27
N ASP A 110 -1.95 12.87 -8.25
CA ASP A 110 -1.60 13.64 -7.06
C ASP A 110 -2.32 14.99 -7.05
N HIS A 111 -2.51 15.54 -5.85
CA HIS A 111 -3.00 16.90 -5.62
C HIS A 111 -2.48 17.43 -4.27
N SER A 112 -2.24 18.74 -4.19
CA SER A 112 -1.74 19.39 -2.97
C SER A 112 -2.24 20.83 -2.84
N ILE A 113 -2.46 21.26 -1.60
CA ILE A 113 -2.82 22.63 -1.27
C ILE A 113 -1.94 23.13 -0.14
N ASP A 114 -1.31 24.28 -0.36
CA ASP A 114 -0.55 25.00 0.65
C ASP A 114 -1.47 25.91 1.47
N ILE A 115 -1.26 25.95 2.79
CA ILE A 115 -2.12 26.65 3.74
C ILE A 115 -1.26 27.41 4.73
N ALA A 116 -1.50 28.72 4.84
CA ALA A 116 -0.70 29.60 5.69
C ALA A 116 -0.79 29.23 7.19
N SER A 117 -1.95 28.77 7.65
CA SER A 117 -2.15 28.22 8.99
C SER A 117 -3.44 27.40 9.04
N MET A 118 -3.36 26.15 9.52
CA MET A 118 -4.54 25.30 9.62
C MET A 118 -5.17 25.29 11.02
N SER A 119 -6.46 25.61 11.15
CA SER A 119 -7.25 25.21 12.32
C SER A 119 -7.71 23.74 12.18
N SER A 120 -7.94 23.06 13.30
CA SER A 120 -8.48 21.69 13.31
C SER A 120 -9.76 21.54 12.49
N ASP A 121 -10.59 22.59 12.53
CA ASP A 121 -11.97 22.56 12.10
C ASP A 121 -12.12 22.45 10.58
N ILE A 122 -11.07 22.81 9.84
CA ILE A 122 -11.03 22.75 8.38
C ILE A 122 -10.22 21.56 7.84
N LEU A 123 -9.43 20.87 8.68
CA LEU A 123 -8.56 19.79 8.20
C LEU A 123 -9.36 18.68 7.52
N MET A 124 -10.42 18.22 8.16
CA MET A 124 -11.29 17.16 7.61
C MET A 124 -11.92 17.60 6.28
N GLN A 125 -12.32 18.87 6.17
CA GLN A 125 -12.90 19.44 4.94
C GLN A 125 -11.86 19.44 3.82
N LEU A 126 -10.60 19.76 4.14
CA LEU A 126 -9.52 19.77 3.17
C LEU A 126 -9.09 18.36 2.76
N CYS A 127 -9.05 17.40 3.69
CA CYS A 127 -8.84 16.00 3.35
C CYS A 127 -9.92 15.49 2.38
N ASN A 128 -11.20 15.79 2.66
CA ASN A 128 -12.30 15.45 1.76
C ASN A 128 -12.16 16.14 0.40
N PHE A 129 -11.83 17.42 0.38
CA PHE A 129 -11.59 18.17 -0.86
C PHE A 129 -10.46 17.54 -1.69
N ILE A 130 -9.33 17.18 -1.07
CA ILE A 130 -8.22 16.51 -1.75
C ILE A 130 -8.66 15.16 -2.33
N ILE A 131 -9.45 14.37 -1.59
CA ILE A 131 -10.00 13.11 -2.09
C ILE A 131 -10.88 13.36 -3.33
N GLU A 132 -11.81 14.31 -3.25
CA GLU A 132 -12.69 14.66 -4.38
C GLU A 132 -11.90 15.12 -5.61
N GLU A 133 -10.90 15.97 -5.43
CA GLU A 133 -10.03 16.44 -6.51
C GLU A 133 -9.23 15.31 -7.14
N LEU A 134 -8.70 14.37 -6.34
CA LEU A 134 -8.01 13.18 -6.84
C LEU A 134 -8.94 12.30 -7.68
N LEU A 135 -10.15 12.03 -7.20
CA LEU A 135 -11.15 11.24 -7.93
C LEU A 135 -11.56 11.93 -9.24
N ASN A 136 -11.85 13.22 -9.19
CA ASN A 136 -12.22 14.01 -10.36
C ASN A 136 -11.10 14.05 -11.41
N LYS A 137 -9.85 14.32 -10.99
CA LYS A 137 -8.70 14.42 -11.89
C LYS A 137 -8.30 13.07 -12.51
N SER A 138 -8.42 11.99 -11.74
CA SER A 138 -8.04 10.65 -12.19
C SER A 138 -9.15 9.91 -12.96
N GLY A 139 -10.40 10.34 -12.81
CA GLY A 139 -11.58 9.65 -13.36
C GLY A 139 -11.95 8.37 -12.58
N PHE A 140 -11.30 8.11 -11.45
CA PHE A 140 -11.70 7.02 -10.55
C PHE A 140 -12.95 7.40 -9.77
N THR A 141 -13.76 6.39 -9.49
CA THR A 141 -14.86 6.47 -8.53
C THR A 141 -14.42 5.90 -7.18
N ILE A 142 -15.08 6.29 -6.10
CA ILE A 142 -14.71 5.84 -4.74
C ILE A 142 -14.78 4.31 -4.58
N ASP A 143 -15.68 3.62 -5.31
CA ASP A 143 -15.79 2.15 -5.30
C ASP A 143 -14.59 1.43 -5.91
N ARG A 144 -13.74 2.15 -6.66
CA ARG A 144 -12.48 1.64 -7.21
C ARG A 144 -11.30 1.79 -6.25
N ILE A 145 -11.49 2.44 -5.11
CA ILE A 145 -10.45 2.66 -4.09
C ILE A 145 -10.63 1.63 -2.97
N ASP A 146 -9.64 0.75 -2.80
CA ASP A 146 -9.67 -0.30 -1.79
C ASP A 146 -9.46 0.23 -0.38
N LYS A 147 -8.56 1.22 -0.24
CA LYS A 147 -8.11 1.74 1.05
C LYS A 147 -7.75 3.21 0.95
N ILE A 148 -7.92 3.90 2.06
CA ILE A 148 -7.40 5.25 2.28
C ILE A 148 -6.48 5.22 3.50
N GLY A 149 -5.30 5.80 3.37
CA GLY A 149 -4.35 5.99 4.46
C GLY A 149 -4.10 7.48 4.70
N ILE A 150 -3.87 7.86 5.95
CA ILE A 150 -3.52 9.23 6.33
C ILE A 150 -2.24 9.25 7.16
N ALA A 151 -1.29 10.09 6.76
CA ALA A 151 -0.17 10.51 7.57
C ALA A 151 -0.52 11.83 8.27
N PHE A 152 -0.17 11.92 9.55
CA PHE A 152 -0.53 13.05 10.40
C PHE A 152 0.55 13.27 11.47
N PRO A 153 0.91 14.52 11.79
CA PRO A 153 1.89 14.81 12.84
C PRO A 153 1.30 14.47 14.22
N GLY A 154 1.78 13.40 14.85
CA GLY A 154 1.35 13.03 16.20
C GLY A 154 1.25 11.52 16.38
N TYR A 155 0.56 11.11 17.44
CA TYR A 155 0.24 9.71 17.72
C TYR A 155 -1.23 9.43 17.39
N ILE A 156 -1.50 8.33 16.70
CA ILE A 156 -2.87 7.85 16.47
C ILE A 156 -3.12 6.68 17.42
N ASP A 157 -4.13 6.78 18.27
CA ASP A 157 -4.60 5.64 19.05
C ASP A 157 -5.28 4.66 18.10
N SER A 158 -4.64 3.53 17.85
CA SER A 158 -5.12 2.53 16.88
C SER A 158 -6.41 1.81 17.32
N LYS A 159 -6.81 1.91 18.59
CA LYS A 159 -8.08 1.34 19.07
C LYS A 159 -9.26 2.28 18.85
N THR A 160 -9.05 3.58 19.02
CA THR A 160 -10.11 4.58 18.90
C THR A 160 -10.13 5.28 17.55
N GLY A 161 -9.02 5.27 16.81
CA GLY A 161 -8.82 6.04 15.59
C GLY A 161 -8.60 7.54 15.85
N GLU A 162 -8.42 7.95 17.11
CA GLU A 162 -8.20 9.35 17.48
C GLU A 162 -6.74 9.75 17.32
N ALA A 163 -6.49 10.86 16.64
CA ALA A 163 -5.18 11.48 16.61
C ALA A 163 -4.96 12.39 17.83
N ARG A 164 -3.87 12.15 18.56
CA ARG A 164 -3.38 12.92 19.71
C ARG A 164 -1.99 13.47 19.43
N LEU A 165 -1.83 14.78 19.52
CA LEU A 165 -0.65 15.50 19.06
C LEU A 165 0.45 15.66 20.10
N THR A 166 1.68 15.75 19.58
CA THR A 166 2.86 16.32 20.25
C THR A 166 2.95 17.82 19.91
N GLU A 167 2.23 18.65 20.68
CA GLU A 167 2.41 20.10 20.97
C GLU A 167 2.69 21.15 19.84
N ASN A 168 2.98 20.79 18.59
CA ASN A 168 3.56 21.72 17.60
C ASN A 168 2.55 22.39 16.65
N ILE A 169 1.27 22.03 16.66
CA ILE A 169 0.22 22.69 15.85
C ILE A 169 -0.92 23.14 16.78
N LYS A 170 -1.10 24.46 16.93
CA LYS A 170 -2.15 25.03 17.76
C LYS A 170 -3.54 24.72 17.19
N GLY A 171 -4.46 24.24 18.04
CA GLY A 171 -5.86 23.99 17.69
C GLY A 171 -6.18 22.54 17.33
N TRP A 172 -5.21 21.75 16.89
CA TRP A 172 -5.43 20.34 16.55
C TRP A 172 -5.49 19.48 17.82
N ARG A 173 -6.69 19.13 18.28
CA ARG A 173 -6.94 18.23 19.42
C ARG A 173 -8.15 17.34 19.14
N ASN A 174 -8.05 16.05 19.45
CA ASN A 174 -9.14 15.08 19.36
C ASN A 174 -9.82 15.05 17.97
N LEU A 175 -9.02 14.96 16.91
CA LEU A 175 -9.54 14.93 15.54
C LEU A 175 -10.11 13.54 15.21
N PRO A 176 -11.36 13.45 14.71
CA PRO A 176 -12.00 12.18 14.38
C PRO A 176 -11.55 11.69 13.00
N LEU A 177 -10.25 11.46 12.79
CA LEU A 177 -9.71 11.08 11.48
C LEU A 177 -10.34 9.80 10.92
N ALA A 178 -10.81 8.90 11.80
CA ALA A 178 -11.54 7.71 11.41
C ALA A 178 -12.82 7.98 10.59
N ASP A 179 -13.42 9.17 10.74
CA ASP A 179 -14.62 9.56 9.99
C ASP A 179 -14.32 9.83 8.51
N LEU A 180 -13.05 10.02 8.11
CA LEU A 180 -12.64 10.08 6.69
C LEU A 180 -12.80 8.74 5.97
N PHE A 181 -12.92 7.64 6.70
CA PHE A 181 -12.91 6.28 6.16
C PHE A 181 -14.26 5.57 6.22
N ARG A 182 -15.33 6.30 6.57
CA ARG A 182 -16.69 5.77 6.70
C ARG A 182 -17.52 5.94 5.44
#